data_AF-A0A2M7PK21-F1
#
_entry.id   AF-A0A2M7PK21-F1
#
_cell.length_a   1.000
_cell.length_b   1.000
_cell.length_c   1.000
_cell.angle_alpha   90.00
_cell.angle_beta   90.00
_cell.angle_gamma   90.00
#
_symmetry.space_group_name_H-M   'P 1'
#
loop_
_entity.id
_entity.type
_entity.pdbx_description
1 polymer ?
#
loop_
_entity_poly.entity_id
_entity_poly.type
_entity_poly.pdbx_seq_one_letter_code
_entity_poly.pdbx_strand_id
1 'polypeptide(L)'
;MVDFSLEPKQIELQEKVRDFANRHMRPNARKYDELATFPWDVVKQAYKEGLMNGPMAKIYGGSEHTIFESALASEELGAGCVGIGICMDANMLALTPLY
;
A
#
# COMPACT_ATOMS: atom_id res chain seq x y z
N MET A 1 -14.83 -17.70 -19.66
CA MET A 1 -14.77 -16.46 -20.43
C MET A 1 -13.76 -15.58 -19.73
N VAL A 2 -12.81 -14.98 -20.45
CA VAL A 2 -11.80 -14.11 -19.84
C VAL A 2 -12.43 -12.74 -19.61
N ASP A 3 -12.25 -12.18 -18.42
CA ASP A 3 -12.69 -10.84 -18.04
C ASP A 3 -11.51 -10.09 -17.41
N PHE A 4 -11.39 -8.80 -17.71
CA PHE A 4 -10.34 -7.91 -17.22
C PHE A 4 -10.90 -6.76 -16.36
N SER A 5 -12.21 -6.76 -16.13
CA SER A 5 -12.87 -5.78 -15.28
C SER A 5 -12.51 -6.01 -13.81
N LEU A 6 -12.30 -4.93 -13.06
CA LEU A 6 -12.13 -5.03 -11.61
C LEU A 6 -13.47 -5.31 -10.93
N GLU A 7 -13.44 -6.14 -9.90
CA GLU A 7 -14.58 -6.32 -9.00
C GLU A 7 -14.82 -5.04 -8.17
N PRO A 8 -16.05 -4.78 -7.70
CA PRO A 8 -16.34 -3.60 -6.87
C PRO A 8 -15.40 -3.42 -5.69
N LYS A 9 -15.08 -4.50 -4.96
CA LYS A 9 -14.12 -4.46 -3.84
C LYS A 9 -12.69 -4.09 -4.26
N GLN A 10 -12.28 -4.43 -5.48
CA GLN A 10 -10.96 -4.10 -6.02
C GLN A 10 -10.92 -2.61 -6.41
N ILE A 11 -12.02 -2.09 -6.97
CA ILE A 11 -12.16 -0.64 -7.24
C ILE A 11 -12.10 0.14 -5.93
N GLU A 12 -12.84 -0.27 -4.90
CA GLU A 12 -12.80 0.38 -3.58
C GLU A 12 -11.39 0.36 -2.96
N LEU A 13 -10.68 -0.76 -3.06
CA LEU A 13 -9.29 -0.85 -2.62
C LEU A 13 -8.38 0.10 -3.40
N GLN A 14 -8.50 0.12 -4.72
CA GLN A 14 -7.72 1.01 -5.59
C GLN A 14 -7.94 2.48 -5.22
N GLU A 15 -9.21 2.90 -5.10
CA GLU A 15 -9.58 4.27 -4.74
C GLU A 15 -9.07 4.65 -3.35
N LYS A 16 -9.18 3.76 -2.36
CA LYS A 16 -8.70 3.99 -1.01
C LYS A 16 -7.18 4.21 -0.98
N VAL A 17 -6.42 3.36 -1.67
CA VAL A 17 -4.94 3.48 -1.70
C VAL A 17 -4.51 4.71 -2.50
N ARG A 18 -5.20 5.00 -3.62
CA ARG A 18 -4.97 6.20 -4.43
C ARG A 18 -5.18 7.49 -3.64
N ASP A 19 -6.27 7.56 -2.88
CA ASP A 19 -6.58 8.69 -2.01
C ASP A 19 -5.49 8.88 -0.94
N PHE A 20 -5.07 7.80 -0.27
CA PHE A 20 -3.94 7.86 0.68
C PHE A 20 -2.65 8.35 0.02
N ALA A 21 -2.32 7.83 -1.17
CA ALA A 21 -1.14 8.24 -1.92
C ALA A 21 -1.20 9.74 -2.28
N ASN A 22 -2.36 10.26 -2.68
CA ASN A 22 -2.57 11.67 -2.99
C ASN A 22 -2.48 12.57 -1.75
N ARG A 23 -3.03 12.14 -0.62
CA ARG A 23 -3.05 12.94 0.64
C ARG A 23 -1.71 12.96 1.36
N HIS A 24 -1.02 11.81 1.40
CA HIS A 24 0.13 11.63 2.29
C HIS A 24 1.45 11.38 1.59
N MET A 25 1.46 10.73 0.42
CA MET A 25 2.70 10.39 -0.28
C MET A 25 3.13 11.49 -1.24
N ARG A 26 2.29 11.84 -2.23
CA ARG A 26 2.63 12.84 -3.28
C ARG A 26 3.09 14.18 -2.71
N PRO A 27 2.44 14.78 -1.69
CA PRO A 27 2.88 16.06 -1.14
C PRO A 27 4.24 15.99 -0.45
N ASN A 28 4.64 14.81 0.02
CA ASN A 28 5.89 14.60 0.75
C ASN A 28 7.00 13.93 -0.09
N ALA A 29 6.71 13.51 -1.32
CA ALA A 29 7.63 12.74 -2.15
C ALA A 29 8.98 13.44 -2.33
N ARG A 30 8.96 14.71 -2.77
CA ARG A 30 10.18 15.52 -2.96
C ARG A 30 10.95 15.74 -1.65
N LYS A 31 10.23 15.99 -0.55
CA LYS A 31 10.84 16.18 0.77
C LYS A 31 11.65 14.95 1.18
N TYR A 32 11.08 13.76 1.06
CA TYR A 32 11.76 12.53 1.48
C TYR A 32 12.84 12.08 0.49
N ASP A 33 12.69 12.40 -0.80
CA ASP A 33 13.74 12.20 -1.80
C ASP A 33 14.98 13.05 -1.50
N GLU A 34 14.81 14.37 -1.30
CA GLU A 34 15.91 15.30 -1.02
C GLU A 34 16.58 15.05 0.34
N LEU A 35 15.80 14.70 1.37
CA LEU A 35 16.33 14.47 2.72
C LEU A 35 16.92 13.08 2.92
N ALA A 36 16.59 12.10 2.07
CA ALA A 36 16.96 10.69 2.22
C ALA A 36 16.68 10.12 3.63
N THR A 37 15.54 10.52 4.22
CA THR A 37 15.11 10.06 5.56
C THR A 37 13.91 9.13 5.47
N PHE A 38 13.78 8.23 6.44
CA PHE A 38 12.65 7.29 6.46
C PHE A 38 11.32 8.03 6.72
N PRO A 39 10.26 7.76 5.93
CA PRO A 39 8.99 8.50 6.00
C PRO A 39 8.06 8.03 7.12
N TRP A 40 8.54 8.09 8.37
CA TRP A 40 7.81 7.57 9.54
C TRP A 40 6.40 8.13 9.70
N ASP A 41 6.19 9.41 9.42
CA ASP A 41 4.88 10.03 9.55
C ASP A 41 3.87 9.44 8.56
N VAL A 42 4.31 9.18 7.32
CA VAL A 42 3.49 8.55 6.27
C VAL A 42 3.20 7.10 6.62
N VAL A 43 4.23 6.33 7.02
CA VAL A 43 4.06 4.90 7.37
C VAL A 43 3.14 4.73 8.58
N LYS A 44 3.27 5.56 9.61
CA LYS A 44 2.36 5.54 10.77
C LYS A 44 0.93 5.89 10.38
N GLN A 45 0.74 6.81 9.43
CA GLN A 45 -0.59 7.13 8.92
C GLN A 45 -1.18 5.97 8.11
N ALA A 46 -0.39 5.33 7.25
CA ALA A 46 -0.81 4.14 6.51
C ALA A 46 -1.28 3.01 7.46
N TYR A 47 -0.55 2.80 8.55
CA TYR A 47 -0.92 1.83 9.58
C TYR A 47 -2.28 2.17 10.22
N LYS A 48 -2.50 3.44 10.58
CA LYS A 48 -3.78 3.90 11.16
C LYS A 48 -4.96 3.73 10.20
N GLU A 49 -4.74 3.90 8.89
CA GLU A 49 -5.79 3.74 7.86
C GLU A 49 -5.98 2.27 7.42
N GLY A 50 -5.24 1.33 8.01
CA GLY A 50 -5.33 -0.09 7.69
C GLY A 50 -4.81 -0.43 6.30
N LEU A 51 -3.76 0.27 5.84
CA LEU A 51 -3.13 0.07 4.51
C LEU A 51 -1.81 -0.68 4.59
N MET A 52 -1.48 -1.25 5.75
CA MET A 52 -0.25 -2.02 5.98
C MET A 52 -0.58 -3.51 6.07
N ASN A 53 0.36 -4.37 5.66
CA ASN A 53 0.29 -5.82 5.85
C ASN A 53 -0.95 -6.48 5.20
N GLY A 54 -1.38 -5.98 4.05
CA GLY A 54 -2.62 -6.39 3.36
C GLY A 54 -2.88 -7.90 3.30
N PRO A 55 -1.91 -8.73 2.86
CA PRO A 55 -2.12 -10.18 2.74
C PRO A 55 -2.32 -10.94 4.05
N MET A 56 -1.96 -10.36 5.21
CA MET A 56 -2.02 -11.06 6.49
C MET A 56 -3.45 -11.41 6.86
N ALA A 57 -3.62 -12.55 7.52
CA ALA A 57 -4.91 -12.95 8.06
C ALA A 57 -5.46 -11.91 9.04
N LYS A 58 -6.78 -11.74 9.09
CA LYS A 58 -7.44 -10.77 9.97
C LYS A 58 -7.13 -11.02 11.45
N ILE A 59 -6.91 -12.27 11.85
CA ILE A 59 -6.51 -12.64 13.23
C ILE A 59 -5.17 -12.02 13.66
N TYR A 60 -4.34 -11.60 12.71
CA TYR A 60 -3.07 -10.91 12.93
C TYR A 60 -3.14 -9.41 12.59
N GLY A 61 -4.35 -8.89 12.34
CA GLY A 61 -4.58 -7.47 12.01
C GLY A 61 -4.32 -7.10 10.54
N GLY A 62 -4.25 -8.08 9.63
CA GLY A 62 -4.20 -7.84 8.19
C GLY A 62 -5.58 -7.75 7.53
N SER A 63 -5.60 -7.69 6.19
CA SER A 63 -6.82 -7.52 5.38
C SER A 63 -7.14 -8.71 4.47
N GLU A 64 -6.36 -9.80 4.52
CA GLU A 64 -6.53 -10.99 3.67
C GLU A 64 -6.54 -10.67 2.18
N HIS A 65 -5.79 -9.65 1.75
CA HIS A 65 -5.68 -9.31 0.33
C HIS A 65 -5.07 -10.48 -0.45
N THR A 66 -5.67 -10.79 -1.59
CA THR A 66 -5.09 -11.66 -2.61
C THR A 66 -3.82 -11.03 -3.20
N ILE A 67 -3.03 -11.82 -3.92
CA ILE A 67 -1.85 -11.31 -4.65
C ILE A 67 -2.25 -10.21 -5.64
N PHE A 68 -3.40 -10.36 -6.31
CA PHE A 68 -3.87 -9.37 -7.26
C PHE A 68 -4.31 -8.06 -6.60
N GLU A 69 -5.06 -8.13 -5.50
CA GLU A 69 -5.41 -6.95 -4.70
C GLU A 69 -4.17 -6.26 -4.13
N SER A 70 -3.14 -7.04 -3.74
CA SER A 70 -1.86 -6.50 -3.29
C SER A 70 -1.12 -5.77 -4.41
N ALA A 71 -1.09 -6.34 -5.62
CA ALA A 71 -0.50 -5.68 -6.79
C ALA A 71 -1.23 -4.39 -7.14
N LEU A 72 -2.56 -4.37 -7.05
CA LEU A 72 -3.40 -3.19 -7.28
C LEU A 72 -3.10 -2.08 -6.26
N ALA A 73 -2.95 -2.44 -4.98
CA ALA A 73 -2.55 -1.49 -3.95
C ALA A 73 -1.12 -0.96 -4.18
N SER A 74 -0.15 -1.84 -4.48
CA SER A 74 1.24 -1.46 -4.75
C SER A 74 1.37 -0.52 -5.95
N GLU A 75 0.55 -0.69 -7.00
CA GLU A 75 0.52 0.20 -8.16
C GLU A 75 0.15 1.64 -7.76
N GLU A 76 -0.90 1.81 -6.94
CA GLU A 76 -1.34 3.13 -6.47
C GLU A 76 -0.33 3.78 -5.50
N LEU A 77 0.33 2.99 -4.64
CA LEU A 77 1.44 3.48 -3.81
C LEU A 77 2.61 3.95 -4.69
N GLY A 78 2.98 3.16 -5.69
CA GLY A 78 4.04 3.48 -6.66
C GLY A 78 3.74 4.75 -7.45
N ALA A 79 2.49 4.92 -7.90
CA ALA A 79 2.02 6.13 -8.58
C ALA A 79 2.13 7.39 -7.70
N GLY A 80 2.05 7.24 -6.38
CA GLY A 80 2.31 8.30 -5.41
C GLY A 80 3.80 8.62 -5.27
N CYS A 81 4.58 7.63 -4.84
CA CYS A 81 6.04 7.69 -4.76
C CYS A 81 6.60 6.28 -4.50
N VAL A 82 7.35 5.73 -5.45
CA VAL A 82 7.95 4.39 -5.31
C VAL A 82 8.87 4.23 -4.08
N GLY A 83 9.58 5.28 -3.69
CA GLY A 83 10.47 5.26 -2.52
C GLY A 83 9.72 5.20 -1.18
N ILE A 84 8.62 5.94 -1.06
CA ILE A 84 7.74 5.86 0.12
C ILE A 84 6.93 4.56 0.09
N GLY A 85 6.42 4.17 -1.09
CA GLY A 85 5.64 2.95 -1.29
C GLY A 85 6.41 1.71 -0.87
N ILE A 86 7.69 1.58 -1.24
CA ILE A 86 8.49 0.42 -0.83
C ILE A 86 8.73 0.36 0.68
N CYS A 87 8.74 1.49 1.38
CA CYS A 87 8.82 1.50 2.85
C CYS A 87 7.57 0.88 3.51
N MET A 88 6.43 0.86 2.81
CA MET A 88 5.20 0.20 3.23
C MET A 88 5.17 -1.26 2.78
N ASP A 89 5.49 -1.52 1.51
CA ASP A 89 5.40 -2.84 0.89
C ASP A 89 6.51 -3.80 1.30
N ALA A 90 7.68 -3.32 1.73
CA ALA A 90 8.77 -4.20 2.21
C ALA A 90 8.34 -5.10 3.38
N ASN A 91 7.35 -4.65 4.18
CA ASN A 91 6.77 -5.50 5.22
C ASN A 91 6.10 -6.75 4.64
N MET A 92 5.45 -6.66 3.48
CA MET A 92 4.88 -7.82 2.81
C MET A 92 5.96 -8.83 2.43
N LEU A 93 7.11 -8.37 1.90
CA LEU A 93 8.24 -9.25 1.58
C LEU A 93 8.75 -9.96 2.83
N ALA A 94 8.91 -9.23 3.94
CA ALA A 94 9.35 -9.80 5.23
C ALA A 94 8.36 -10.82 5.81
N LEU A 95 7.06 -10.64 5.57
CA LEU A 95 6.00 -11.53 6.05
C LEU A 95 5.79 -12.75 5.13
N THR A 96 6.25 -12.70 3.88
CA THR A 96 6.06 -13.79 2.90
C THR A 96 6.52 -15.17 3.40
N PRO A 97 7.64 -15.33 4.12
CA PRO A 97 8.07 -16.63 4.65
C PRO A 97 7.23 -17.17 5.83
N LEU A 98 6.31 -16.37 6.37
CA LEU A 98 5.43 -16.79 7.47
C LEU A 98 4.16 -17.49 6.97
N TYR A 99 3.96 -17.55 5.65
CA TYR A 99 2.90 -18.29 4.98
C TYR A 99 3.35 -19.68 4.56
#